data_AF-V4LBE3-F1
#
_entry.id   AF-V4LBE3-F1
#
_cell.length_a   1.000
_cell.length_b   1.000
_cell.length_c   1.000
_cell.angle_alpha   90.00
_cell.angle_beta   90.00
_cell.angle_gamma   90.00
#
_symmetry.space_group_name_H-M   'P 1'
#
loop_
_entity.id
_entity.type
_entity.pdbx_description
1 polymer ?
#
loop_
_entity_poly.entity_id
_entity_poly.type
_entity_poly.pdbx_seq_one_letter_code
_entity_poly.pdbx_strand_id
1 'polypeptide(L)'
;MTNRNLSEDLVVEILSRVPVGSLVLMLIEFRVYLLNVDFRGIHDNNVVQSAKITSQFSLKDPIFDSSEEEVYIREVFHCDGLLLCTTKDSNRLVVWNPCSGETRWIQPKNSYKESDRYGLGKSLCNKYKILRQDNLSISSQNRRYEYEIYNFTSDSWNDIDVNTDGYIPGS
;
A
#
# COMPACT_ATOMS: atom_id res chain seq x y z
N MET A 1 3.27 19.10 5.89
CA MET A 1 2.83 17.69 5.91
C MET A 1 1.80 17.54 7.00
N THR A 2 0.52 17.45 6.66
CA THR A 2 -0.54 17.14 7.63
C THR A 2 -0.42 15.68 8.02
N ASN A 3 -0.26 15.44 9.32
CA ASN A 3 -0.29 14.09 9.88
C ASN A 3 -1.70 13.54 9.66
N ARG A 4 -1.87 12.62 8.70
CA ARG A 4 -3.17 11.98 8.40
C ARG A 4 -3.43 10.79 9.32
N ASN A 5 -3.05 10.90 10.58
CA ASN A 5 -3.37 9.86 11.55
C ASN A 5 -4.88 9.89 11.79
N LEU A 6 -5.55 8.76 11.59
CA LEU A 6 -6.92 8.60 12.06
C LEU A 6 -6.94 8.73 13.59
N SER A 7 -8.00 9.31 14.14
CA SER A 7 -8.21 9.27 15.58
C SER A 7 -8.42 7.83 16.05
N GLU A 8 -8.05 7.54 17.30
CA GLU A 8 -8.25 6.22 17.90
C GLU A 8 -9.72 5.78 17.80
N ASP A 9 -10.66 6.71 18.00
CA ASP A 9 -12.10 6.44 17.87
C ASP A 9 -12.50 5.94 16.48
N LEU A 10 -11.94 6.53 15.41
CA LEU A 10 -12.23 6.09 14.04
C LEU A 10 -11.58 4.75 13.73
N VAL A 11 -10.38 4.48 14.28
CA VAL A 11 -9.74 3.17 14.16
C VAL A 11 -10.60 2.11 14.84
N VAL A 12 -11.09 2.38 16.05
CA VAL A 12 -12.01 1.48 16.78
C VAL A 12 -13.30 1.27 15.99
N GLU A 13 -13.90 2.33 15.44
CA GLU A 13 -15.10 2.21 14.62
C GLU A 13 -14.88 1.33 13.39
N ILE A 14 -13.77 1.54 12.65
CA ILE A 14 -13.42 0.71 11.50
C ILE A 14 -13.24 -0.75 11.92
N LEU A 15 -12.47 -1.00 12.99
CA LEU A 15 -12.23 -2.34 13.50
C LEU A 15 -13.53 -3.01 13.97
N SER A 16 -14.50 -2.26 14.50
CA SER A 16 -15.83 -2.79 14.89
C SER A 16 -16.69 -3.33 13.77
N ARG A 17 -16.35 -2.97 12.54
CA ARG A 17 -17.02 -3.48 11.35
C ARG A 17 -16.26 -4.67 10.73
N VAL A 18 -15.09 -5.03 11.27
CA VAL A 18 -14.29 -6.17 10.80
C VAL A 18 -14.84 -7.47 11.42
N PRO A 19 -15.01 -8.55 10.62
CA PRO A 19 -15.48 -9.83 11.15
C PRO A 19 -14.59 -10.40 12.26
N VAL A 20 -15.20 -11.10 13.21
CA VAL A 20 -14.49 -11.78 14.30
C VAL A 20 -13.50 -12.79 13.77
N GLY A 21 -12.29 -12.82 14.33
CA GLY A 21 -11.23 -13.74 13.92
C GLY A 21 -10.52 -13.31 12.63
N SER A 22 -10.75 -12.08 12.16
CA SER A 22 -10.00 -11.51 11.05
C SER A 22 -8.60 -11.09 11.47
N LEU A 23 -7.68 -11.24 10.53
CA LEU A 23 -6.36 -10.65 10.58
C LEU A 23 -6.37 -9.34 9.78
N VAL A 24 -5.96 -8.25 10.42
CA VAL A 24 -5.90 -6.92 9.80
C VAL A 24 -4.45 -6.48 9.74
N LEU A 25 -4.00 -6.06 8.56
CA LEU A 25 -2.71 -5.39 8.41
C LEU A 25 -2.90 -3.89 8.60
N MET A 26 -2.12 -3.28 9.49
CA MET A 26 -2.15 -1.85 9.75
C MET A 26 -0.78 -1.22 9.50
N LEU A 27 -0.78 -0.01 8.95
CA LEU A 27 0.41 0.83 8.85
C LEU A 27 0.40 1.83 10.01
N ILE A 28 1.29 1.66 10.99
CA ILE A 28 1.43 2.54 12.15
C ILE A 28 2.89 3.03 12.17
N GLU A 29 3.10 4.33 12.32
CA GLU A 29 4.45 4.93 12.39
C GLU A 29 5.40 4.42 11.30
N PHE A 30 4.90 4.29 10.06
CA PHE A 30 5.63 3.80 8.89
C PHE A 30 6.06 2.32 8.95
N ARG A 31 5.40 1.51 9.79
CA ARG A 31 5.66 0.07 9.98
C ARG A 31 4.37 -0.74 9.82
N VAL A 32 4.49 -1.95 9.28
CA VAL A 32 3.35 -2.83 9.06
C VAL A 32 3.18 -3.78 10.24
N TYR A 33 1.97 -3.82 10.80
CA TYR A 33 1.59 -4.65 11.94
C TYR A 33 0.47 -5.60 11.56
N LEU A 34 0.53 -6.82 12.11
CA LEU A 34 -0.58 -7.77 12.11
C LEU A 34 -1.40 -7.59 13.38
N LEU A 35 -2.66 -7.21 13.22
CA LEU A 35 -3.64 -7.12 14.29
C LEU A 35 -4.56 -8.34 14.21
N ASN A 36 -4.71 -9.03 15.33
CA ASN A 36 -5.75 -10.04 15.49
C ASN A 36 -6.94 -9.41 16.21
N VAL A 37 -8.11 -9.46 15.58
CA VAL A 37 -9.36 -8.96 16.14
C VAL A 37 -10.13 -10.16 16.70
N ASP A 38 -9.99 -10.38 18.02
CA ASP A 38 -10.67 -11.46 18.73
C ASP A 38 -11.83 -10.91 19.57
N PHE A 39 -12.99 -11.54 19.41
CA PHE A 39 -14.18 -11.27 20.21
C PHE A 39 -14.47 -12.49 21.07
N ARG A 40 -13.80 -12.59 22.22
CA ARG A 40 -14.21 -13.50 23.29
C ARG A 40 -14.15 -12.78 24.63
N GLY A 41 -15.21 -12.03 24.89
CA GLY A 41 -15.53 -11.50 26.21
C GLY A 41 -17.02 -11.21 26.29
N ILE A 42 -17.85 -12.22 26.59
CA ILE A 42 -19.19 -11.96 27.12
C ILE A 42 -18.99 -11.65 28.60
N HIS A 43 -18.95 -10.37 28.93
CA HIS A 43 -19.23 -9.91 30.29
C HIS A 43 -20.52 -9.10 30.21
N ASP A 44 -21.55 -9.56 30.93
CA ASP A 44 -22.77 -8.81 31.23
C ASP A 44 -23.47 -8.17 30.01
N ASN A 45 -23.89 -8.99 29.04
CA ASN A 45 -24.70 -8.60 27.87
C ASN A 45 -24.09 -7.53 26.94
N ASN A 46 -22.83 -7.13 27.13
CA ASN A 46 -22.12 -6.21 26.24
C ASN A 46 -21.05 -6.97 25.45
N VAL A 47 -21.10 -6.85 24.12
CA VAL A 47 -20.05 -7.36 23.22
C VAL A 47 -18.87 -6.41 23.32
N VAL A 48 -17.85 -6.76 24.11
CA VAL A 48 -16.60 -6.01 24.14
C VAL A 48 -15.70 -6.54 23.02
N GLN A 49 -15.45 -5.70 22.03
CA GLN A 49 -14.44 -5.98 21.01
C GLN A 49 -13.05 -5.75 21.57
N SER A 50 -12.14 -6.71 21.36
CA SER A 50 -10.72 -6.51 21.65
C SER A 50 -9.91 -6.69 20.38
N ALA A 51 -8.90 -5.84 20.22
CA ALA A 51 -7.93 -5.97 19.14
C ALA A 51 -6.55 -6.02 19.78
N LYS A 52 -5.77 -7.04 19.39
CA LYS A 52 -4.41 -7.24 19.91
C LYS A 52 -3.42 -7.17 18.76
N ILE A 53 -2.40 -6.34 18.91
CA ILE A 53 -1.23 -6.36 18.03
C ILE A 53 -0.50 -7.67 18.28
N THR A 54 -0.39 -8.49 17.23
CA THR A 54 0.21 -9.82 17.32
C THR A 54 1.64 -9.85 16.83
N SER A 55 1.96 -9.05 15.81
CA SER A 55 3.30 -9.05 15.22
C SER A 55 3.58 -7.73 14.51
N GLN A 56 4.83 -7.31 14.56
CA GLN A 56 5.39 -6.29 13.69
C GLN A 56 6.17 -7.00 12.58
N PHE A 57 6.02 -6.53 11.35
CA PHE A 57 6.84 -7.01 10.25
C PHE A 57 7.99 -6.06 9.97
N SER A 58 9.17 -6.62 9.71
CA SER A 58 10.39 -5.91 9.36
C SER A 58 10.70 -6.09 7.89
N LEU A 59 10.82 -4.98 7.16
CA LEU A 59 11.25 -4.96 5.77
C LEU A 59 12.72 -4.55 5.72
N LYS A 60 13.58 -5.41 5.16
CA LYS A 60 15.01 -5.14 4.99
C LYS A 60 15.27 -4.43 3.66
N ASP A 61 16.22 -3.49 3.67
CA ASP A 61 16.70 -2.88 2.44
C ASP A 61 17.75 -3.79 1.77
N PRO A 62 17.62 -4.14 0.48
CA PRO A 62 18.63 -4.91 -0.23
C PRO A 62 19.90 -4.11 -0.55
N ILE A 63 19.89 -2.79 -0.42
CA ILE A 63 21.06 -1.93 -0.71
C ILE A 63 21.99 -1.84 0.51
N PHE A 64 21.42 -1.89 1.72
CA PHE A 64 22.18 -1.78 2.96
C PHE A 64 22.39 -3.17 3.56
N ASP A 65 23.62 -3.68 3.46
CA ASP A 65 24.03 -4.97 4.06
C ASP A 65 24.07 -4.94 5.60
N SER A 66 23.96 -3.75 6.21
CA SER A 66 23.90 -3.61 7.67
C SER A 66 22.50 -3.96 8.19
N SER A 67 22.44 -4.97 9.06
CA SER A 67 21.22 -5.59 9.58
C SER A 67 20.31 -4.69 10.45
N GLU A 68 20.62 -3.40 10.61
CA GLU A 68 19.94 -2.52 11.57
C GLU A 68 19.00 -1.47 10.94
N GLU A 69 19.16 -1.12 9.65
CA GLU A 69 18.27 -0.14 9.01
C GLU A 69 17.05 -0.83 8.39
N GLU A 70 15.93 -0.76 9.12
CA GLU A 70 14.63 -1.18 8.61
C GLU A 70 14.04 -0.12 7.67
N VAL A 71 13.42 -0.58 6.59
CA VAL A 71 12.78 0.29 5.61
C VAL A 71 11.47 0.84 6.17
N TYR A 72 11.36 2.17 6.24
CA TYR A 72 10.11 2.84 6.58
C TYR A 72 9.15 2.86 5.38
N ILE A 73 7.90 2.45 5.61
CA ILE A 73 6.85 2.35 4.60
C ILE A 73 5.93 3.58 4.68
N ARG A 74 5.71 4.24 3.54
CA ARG A 74 4.88 5.43 3.40
C ARG A 74 3.43 5.11 3.08
N GLU A 75 3.20 4.32 2.03
CA GLU A 75 1.86 3.89 1.60
C GLU A 75 1.87 2.38 1.36
N VAL A 76 0.72 1.74 1.60
CA VAL A 76 0.50 0.31 1.39
C VAL A 76 -0.76 0.12 0.56
N PHE A 77 -0.65 -0.68 -0.50
CA PHE A 77 -1.77 -1.16 -1.30
C PHE A 77 -1.78 -2.69 -1.21
N HIS A 78 -2.95 -3.32 -1.13
CA HIS A 78 -3.04 -4.77 -1.00
C HIS A 78 -3.90 -5.40 -2.09
N CYS A 79 -3.54 -6.62 -2.48
CA CYS A 79 -4.35 -7.47 -3.35
C CYS A 79 -4.09 -8.93 -2.94
N ASP A 80 -5.13 -9.60 -2.45
CA ASP A 80 -5.06 -11.02 -2.03
C ASP A 80 -3.90 -11.36 -1.08
N GLY A 81 -3.69 -10.50 -0.06
CA GLY A 81 -2.63 -10.66 0.94
C GLY A 81 -1.24 -10.26 0.47
N LEU A 82 -1.04 -9.96 -0.81
CA LEU A 82 0.18 -9.37 -1.33
C LEU A 82 0.14 -7.85 -1.14
N LEU A 83 1.23 -7.28 -0.64
CA LEU A 83 1.37 -5.84 -0.44
C LEU A 83 2.23 -5.22 -1.55
N LEU A 84 1.85 -4.01 -1.94
CA LEU A 84 2.68 -3.06 -2.67
C LEU A 84 2.94 -1.89 -1.74
N CYS A 85 4.20 -1.63 -1.43
CA CYS A 85 4.59 -0.58 -0.50
C CYS A 85 5.45 0.48 -1.22
N THR A 86 5.23 1.74 -0.89
CA THR A 86 6.18 2.83 -1.22
C THR A 86 7.02 3.13 0.02
N THR A 87 8.32 3.35 -0.15
CA THR A 87 9.21 3.69 0.98
C THR A 87 9.15 5.18 1.31
N LYS A 88 9.34 5.54 2.58
CA LYS A 88 9.36 6.93 3.03
C LYS A 88 10.54 7.72 2.48
N ASP A 89 11.73 7.14 2.45
CA ASP A 89 12.97 7.89 2.24
C ASP A 89 13.28 8.14 0.76
N SER A 90 12.99 7.17 -0.11
CA SER A 90 13.38 7.23 -1.53
C SER A 90 12.22 6.98 -2.49
N ASN A 91 10.98 6.86 -2.00
CA ASN A 91 9.80 6.49 -2.79
C ASN A 91 9.97 5.21 -3.62
N ARG A 92 10.94 4.35 -3.25
CA ARG A 92 11.14 3.05 -3.88
C ARG A 92 9.91 2.18 -3.72
N LEU A 93 9.72 1.29 -4.68
CA LEU A 93 8.57 0.43 -4.75
C LEU A 93 8.96 -1.01 -4.43
N VAL A 94 8.21 -1.64 -3.53
CA VAL A 94 8.44 -3.05 -3.15
C VAL A 94 7.13 -3.80 -3.10
N VAL A 95 7.13 -4.97 -3.71
CA VAL A 95 6.09 -5.98 -3.55
C VAL A 95 6.51 -6.92 -2.45
N TRP A 96 5.66 -7.11 -1.46
CA TRP A 96 6.01 -7.81 -0.22
C TRP A 96 4.88 -8.74 0.20
N ASN A 97 5.25 -9.97 0.54
CA ASN A 97 4.39 -10.89 1.28
C ASN A 97 4.92 -11.01 2.72
N PRO A 98 4.33 -10.28 3.69
CA PRO A 98 4.82 -10.24 5.07
C PRO A 98 4.84 -11.62 5.75
N CYS A 99 3.87 -12.49 5.44
CA CYS A 99 3.76 -13.81 6.07
C CYS A 99 4.87 -14.77 5.62
N SER A 100 5.29 -14.67 4.36
CA SER A 100 6.39 -15.50 3.81
C SER A 100 7.77 -14.85 3.93
N GLY A 101 7.82 -13.51 4.11
CA GLY A 101 9.05 -12.73 4.01
C GLY A 101 9.52 -12.45 2.58
N GLU A 102 8.86 -12.99 1.54
CA GLU A 102 9.23 -12.75 0.15
C GLU A 102 9.07 -11.28 -0.23
N THR A 103 10.12 -10.69 -0.81
CA THR A 103 10.15 -9.30 -1.27
C THR A 103 10.63 -9.23 -2.71
N ARG A 104 10.08 -8.29 -3.48
CA ARG A 104 10.55 -7.94 -4.82
C ARG A 104 10.57 -6.43 -4.96
N TRP A 105 11.75 -5.87 -5.15
CA TRP A 105 11.95 -4.45 -5.39
C TRP A 105 11.71 -4.15 -6.87
N ILE A 106 10.86 -3.18 -7.16
CA ILE A 106 10.41 -2.85 -8.50
C ILE A 106 11.14 -1.61 -8.96
N GLN A 107 11.99 -1.75 -9.97
CA GLN A 107 12.70 -0.61 -10.56
C GLN A 107 11.72 0.32 -11.27
N PRO A 108 11.91 1.65 -11.21
CA PRO A 108 11.07 2.57 -11.95
C PRO A 108 11.47 2.53 -13.43
N LYS A 109 10.56 2.89 -14.33
CA LYS A 109 10.93 3.03 -15.75
C LYS A 109 11.94 4.16 -15.97
N ASN A 110 11.73 5.30 -15.30
CA ASN A 110 12.57 6.50 -15.41
C ASN A 110 13.13 6.91 -14.04
N SER A 111 12.24 7.24 -13.09
CA SER A 111 12.59 7.63 -11.72
C SER A 111 11.37 7.49 -10.81
N TYR A 112 11.60 7.35 -9.50
CA TYR A 112 10.53 7.42 -8.50
C TYR A 112 10.19 8.88 -8.22
N LYS A 113 8.90 9.22 -8.24
CA LYS A 113 8.44 10.56 -7.89
C LYS A 113 7.49 10.49 -6.71
N GLU A 114 7.55 11.48 -5.83
CA GLU A 114 6.60 11.61 -4.72
C GLU A 114 5.16 11.85 -5.20
N SER A 115 5.00 12.38 -6.41
CA SER A 115 3.69 12.57 -7.05
C SER A 115 3.11 11.29 -7.66
N ASP A 116 3.89 10.22 -7.79
CA ASP A 116 3.43 8.97 -8.38
C ASP A 116 2.32 8.37 -7.52
N ARG A 117 1.29 7.87 -8.19
CA ARG A 117 0.21 7.10 -7.56
C ARG A 117 0.26 5.67 -8.04
N TYR A 118 0.06 4.74 -7.13
CA TYR A 118 0.16 3.32 -7.41
C TYR A 118 -1.14 2.59 -7.10
N GLY A 119 -1.33 1.45 -7.75
CA GLY A 119 -2.36 0.47 -7.43
C GLY A 119 -1.87 -0.94 -7.70
N LEU A 120 -2.25 -1.89 -6.85
CA LEU A 120 -1.96 -3.32 -7.03
C LEU A 120 -3.26 -4.04 -7.37
N GLY A 121 -3.25 -4.87 -8.40
CA GLY A 121 -4.43 -5.65 -8.78
C GLY A 121 -4.09 -6.94 -9.50
N LYS A 122 -5.12 -7.76 -9.73
CA LYS A 122 -5.06 -8.96 -10.56
C LYS A 122 -5.84 -8.77 -11.85
N SER A 123 -5.27 -9.29 -12.93
CA SER A 123 -5.98 -9.48 -14.20
C SER A 123 -6.90 -10.70 -14.13
N LEU A 124 -7.81 -10.82 -15.11
CA LEU A 124 -8.74 -11.96 -15.25
C LEU A 124 -8.04 -13.33 -15.35
N CYS A 125 -6.77 -13.36 -15.77
CA CYS A 125 -5.96 -14.57 -15.80
C CYS A 125 -5.13 -14.79 -14.52
N ASN A 126 -5.56 -14.19 -13.40
CA ASN A 126 -4.92 -14.28 -12.08
C ASN A 126 -3.46 -13.80 -12.01
N LYS A 127 -3.02 -12.99 -12.98
CA LYS A 127 -1.68 -12.37 -12.95
C LYS A 127 -1.75 -11.02 -12.25
N TYR A 128 -0.91 -10.83 -11.24
CA TYR A 128 -0.71 -9.54 -10.59
C TYR A 128 -0.17 -8.50 -11.58
N LYS A 129 -0.55 -7.24 -11.38
CA LYS A 129 -0.12 -6.06 -12.12
C LYS A 129 -0.02 -4.87 -11.17
N ILE A 130 0.92 -3.97 -11.44
CA ILE A 130 0.98 -2.68 -10.75
C ILE A 130 0.59 -1.61 -11.76
N LEU A 131 -0.38 -0.78 -11.40
CA LEU A 131 -0.68 0.46 -12.12
C LEU A 131 0.16 1.58 -11.48
N ARG A 132 0.81 2.39 -12.31
CA ARG A 132 1.43 3.65 -11.92
C ARG A 132 0.76 4.77 -12.70
N GLN A 133 0.41 5.85 -12.02
CA GLN A 133 -0.02 7.11 -12.61
C GLN A 133 1.08 8.13 -12.33
N ASP A 134 1.78 8.54 -13.38
CA ASP A 134 2.80 9.58 -13.34
C ASP A 134 2.14 10.94 -13.63
N ASN A 135 2.42 11.93 -12.78
CA ASN A 135 1.96 13.30 -12.98
C ASN A 135 3.04 14.09 -13.73
N LEU A 136 2.87 14.20 -15.04
CA LEU A 136 3.66 15.08 -15.88
C LEU A 136 3.07 16.49 -15.80
N SER A 137 3.42 17.20 -14.73
CA SER A 137 3.09 18.61 -14.61
C SER A 137 3.94 19.42 -15.58
N ILE A 138 3.40 19.72 -16.77
CA ILE A 138 4.05 20.60 -17.76
C ILE A 138 3.90 22.07 -17.33
N SER A 139 2.81 22.44 -16.66
CA SER A 139 2.59 23.76 -16.05
C SER A 139 1.52 23.69 -14.96
N SER A 140 1.40 24.75 -14.14
CA SER A 140 0.40 24.85 -13.06
C SER A 140 -1.05 24.74 -13.54
N GLN A 141 -1.31 24.88 -14.84
CA GLN A 141 -2.64 24.90 -15.45
C GLN A 141 -2.93 23.68 -16.34
N ASN A 142 -1.95 22.80 -16.60
CA ASN A 142 -2.14 21.64 -17.47
C ASN A 142 -1.49 20.39 -16.88
N ARG A 143 -2.26 19.65 -16.07
CA ARG A 143 -1.83 18.34 -15.54
C ARG A 143 -2.11 17.28 -16.60
N ARG A 144 -1.05 16.68 -17.13
CA ARG A 144 -1.16 15.45 -17.91
C ARG A 144 -0.79 14.27 -17.02
N TYR A 145 -1.57 13.20 -17.14
CA TYR A 145 -1.31 11.95 -16.45
C TYR A 145 -0.90 10.91 -17.48
N GLU A 146 0.23 10.26 -17.22
CA GLU A 146 0.62 9.07 -17.95
C GLU A 146 0.36 7.85 -17.07
N TYR A 147 -0.06 6.76 -17.70
CA TYR A 147 -0.39 5.53 -17.02
C TYR A 147 0.52 4.42 -17.51
N GLU A 148 1.10 3.68 -16.59
CA GLU A 148 2.00 2.57 -16.88
C GLU A 148 1.52 1.33 -16.12
N ILE A 149 1.62 0.16 -16.75
CA ILE A 149 1.40 -1.13 -16.10
C ILE A 149 2.71 -1.90 -16.04
N TYR A 150 3.11 -2.26 -14.83
CA TYR A 150 4.18 -3.22 -14.61
C TYR A 150 3.67 -4.64 -14.76
N ASN A 151 4.39 -5.44 -15.56
CA ASN A 151 4.12 -6.84 -15.78
C ASN A 151 5.20 -7.71 -15.11
N PHE A 152 4.80 -8.47 -14.10
CA PHE A 152 5.69 -9.34 -13.33
C PHE A 152 6.33 -10.47 -14.13
N THR A 153 5.72 -10.87 -15.26
CA THR A 153 6.25 -11.95 -16.12
C THR A 153 7.41 -11.45 -16.98
N SER A 154 7.31 -10.23 -17.50
CA SER A 154 8.36 -9.62 -18.33
C SER A 154 9.32 -8.74 -17.55
N ASP A 155 9.05 -8.52 -16.25
CA ASP A 155 9.81 -7.64 -15.37
C ASP A 155 9.96 -6.21 -15.95
N SER A 156 8.87 -5.69 -16.53
CA SER A 156 8.93 -4.43 -17.27
C SER A 156 7.64 -3.61 -17.16
N TRP A 157 7.82 -2.28 -17.25
CA TRP A 157 6.75 -1.31 -17.40
C TRP A 157 6.31 -1.21 -18.86
N ASN A 158 5.00 -1.15 -19.09
CA ASN A 158 4.40 -0.91 -20.39
C ASN A 158 3.52 0.32 -20.30
N ASP A 159 3.67 1.24 -21.24
CA ASP A 159 2.82 2.42 -21.34
C ASP A 159 1.41 2.01 -21.73
N ILE A 160 0.42 2.64 -21.09
CA ILE A 160 -0.95 2.60 -21.54
C ILE A 160 -1.22 3.92 -22.23
N ASP A 161 -1.48 3.87 -23.53
CA ASP A 161 -1.99 5.02 -24.25
C ASP A 161 -3.47 5.19 -23.90
N VAL A 162 -3.73 5.79 -22.73
CA VAL A 162 -5.08 6.18 -22.34
C VAL A 162 -5.30 7.54 -22.96
N ASN A 163 -6.00 7.58 -24.09
CA ASN A 163 -6.45 8.82 -24.70
C ASN A 163 -7.47 9.49 -23.76
N THR A 164 -7.00 10.26 -22.77
CA THR A 164 -7.87 10.99 -21.85
C THR A 164 -8.46 12.20 -22.57
N ASP A 165 -9.46 11.97 -23.41
CA ASP A 165 -10.41 12.98 -23.89
C ASP A 165 -11.43 13.37 -22.78
N GLY A 166 -11.03 13.24 -21.52
CA GLY A 166 -11.85 13.48 -20.34
C GLY A 166 -11.96 14.97 -20.04
N TYR A 167 -12.67 15.71 -20.90
CA TYR A 167 -13.20 17.02 -20.54
C TYR A 167 -14.24 16.82 -19.42
N ILE A 168 -13.88 17.14 -18.18
CA ILE A 168 -14.86 17.30 -17.11
C ILE A 168 -15.28 18.77 -17.15
N PRO A 169 -16.52 19.11 -17.59
CA PRO A 169 -16.99 20.48 -17.49
C PRO A 169 -17.09 20.84 -16.01
N GLY A 170 -16.52 21.98 -15.64
CA GLY A 170 -16.59 22.49 -14.28
C GLY A 170 -18.05 22.64 -13.83
N SER A 171 -18.35 22.09 -12.66
CA SER A 171 -19.52 22.42 -11.85
C SER A 171 -19.41 23.83 -11.29
#